data_AF-A0A9J7XYX8-F1
#
_entry.id   AF-A0A9J7XYX8-F1
#
_cell.length_a   1.000
_cell.length_b   1.000
_cell.length_c   1.000
_cell.angle_alpha   90.00
_cell.angle_beta   90.00
_cell.angle_gamma   90.00
#
_symmetry.space_group_name_H-M   'P 1'
#
loop_
_entity.id
_entity.type
_entity.pdbx_description
1 polymer ?
#
loop_
_entity_poly.entity_id
_entity_poly.type
_entity_poly.pdbx_seq_one_letter_code
_entity_poly.pdbx_strand_id
1 'polypeptide(L)'
;MSARNRSCSSSILQACSSSSFTRQPSRVLIVDASPPWWSETCTILCQALENFFFLASSLAGPARLPLLSVFAISVQLECLLPFVQVKGNLTRLLSCIEELRSLPQEGCVRQRGALLKQAVLDSLQQFKQYMCHTAHGDFNSNCVEVTVLTCQPGQAVLRQMEQGLKNSDLITLRRLLVVHITLQQSLSDRSPACSLETPSSEDDQEESLMLGTEMDLQLVEGTVVALENSLKMWLHDQGGDREHLHLLLPPSLTLQGSTQHPANNRPSPVCLKCDMQERLLSPALLPSTPDLGVKTESMQDFQPPNKSLANQNPSPQSLRVVKVLHAGGVCQSVLYGLPLIIRPTSCWQLDWDEMETNQQTFHALCHILKNRDWFLLVRSESGSGSGSAVFSYYILQSSGSLSLLLKPVLTRELTLPCCLPVSLEDPPLPALASVESSLDQLEKDPVFNPLGLDSNLHSHLRIKGLLTRSSQPFGAHGQGRGHRRGASRPQEGSTQRQGRQTQSRVRATVAPLPSIPLNKMPRRLVTLSHSRPCAPALFFQDNYEEEDPLMIQ
;
A
#
# COMPACT_ATOMS: atom_id res chain seq x y z
N MET A 1 -25.93 17.46 -21.80
CA MET A 1 -26.36 18.01 -20.50
C MET A 1 -25.34 17.58 -19.45
N SER A 2 -24.82 18.55 -18.71
CA SER A 2 -23.56 18.48 -17.95
C SER A 2 -23.70 17.64 -16.67
N ALA A 3 -22.93 16.55 -16.58
CA ALA A 3 -22.75 15.80 -15.34
C ALA A 3 -21.66 16.50 -14.52
N ARG A 4 -22.08 17.17 -13.46
CA ARG A 4 -21.22 17.82 -12.46
C ARG A 4 -20.32 16.77 -11.80
N ASN A 5 -19.01 16.92 -12.02
CA ASN A 5 -17.95 16.39 -11.17
C ASN A 5 -18.28 16.71 -9.70
N ARG A 6 -18.58 15.67 -8.92
CA ARG A 6 -18.49 15.75 -7.46
C ARG A 6 -17.04 15.45 -7.10
N SER A 7 -16.37 16.48 -6.60
CA SER A 7 -15.02 16.45 -6.07
C SER A 7 -14.98 15.50 -4.87
N CYS A 8 -14.50 14.26 -5.08
CA CYS A 8 -14.09 13.39 -3.99
C CYS A 8 -12.74 13.87 -3.44
N SER A 9 -12.60 13.78 -2.13
CA SER A 9 -11.48 14.25 -1.31
C SER A 9 -10.10 14.07 -1.96
N SER A 10 -9.47 15.20 -2.26
CA SER A 10 -8.22 15.34 -3.01
C SER A 10 -6.94 14.95 -2.25
N SER A 11 -7.04 14.41 -1.03
CA SER A 11 -5.87 14.06 -0.20
C SER A 11 -5.33 12.66 -0.46
N ILE A 12 -6.18 11.68 -0.83
CA ILE A 12 -5.75 10.29 -1.07
C ILE A 12 -5.20 10.10 -2.49
N LEU A 13 -5.73 10.84 -3.47
CA LEU A 13 -5.21 10.84 -4.85
C LEU A 13 -3.83 11.49 -4.97
N GLN A 14 -3.38 12.20 -3.95
CA GLN A 14 -2.10 12.94 -3.97
C GLN A 14 -0.91 12.09 -3.48
N ALA A 15 -1.15 10.88 -2.96
CA ALA A 15 -0.09 9.96 -2.53
C ALA A 15 0.50 9.11 -3.68
N CYS A 16 -0.20 9.00 -4.81
CA CYS A 16 0.39 8.46 -6.03
C CYS A 16 0.99 9.61 -6.81
N SER A 17 2.33 9.70 -6.85
CA SER A 17 3.00 10.66 -7.72
C SER A 17 2.50 10.48 -9.16
N SER A 18 2.33 11.58 -9.90
CA SER A 18 1.93 11.54 -11.31
C SER A 18 2.92 10.80 -12.22
N SER A 19 4.08 10.37 -11.69
CA SER A 19 5.14 9.62 -12.37
C SER A 19 5.18 8.12 -12.04
N SER A 20 4.47 7.65 -11.01
CA SER A 20 4.48 6.24 -10.61
C SER A 20 3.86 5.34 -11.68
N PHE A 21 4.43 4.14 -11.89
CA PHE A 21 3.96 3.16 -12.89
C PHE A 21 4.00 3.60 -14.37
N THR A 22 4.62 4.73 -14.70
CA THR A 22 4.65 5.24 -16.09
C THR A 22 5.46 4.36 -17.05
N ARG A 23 6.40 3.56 -16.53
CA ARG A 23 7.30 2.67 -17.30
C ARG A 23 6.96 1.19 -17.18
N GLN A 24 5.74 0.87 -16.75
CA GLN A 24 5.33 -0.53 -16.64
C GLN A 24 5.46 -1.26 -17.99
N PRO A 25 6.14 -2.43 -18.01
CA PRO A 25 6.29 -3.20 -19.23
C PRO A 25 4.95 -3.79 -19.67
N SER A 26 4.80 -3.99 -20.97
CA SER A 26 3.68 -4.78 -21.49
C SER A 26 3.92 -6.25 -21.16
N ARG A 27 2.87 -6.97 -20.74
CA ARG A 27 3.01 -8.38 -20.33
C ARG A 27 2.45 -9.31 -21.39
N VAL A 28 3.14 -10.43 -21.60
CA VAL A 28 2.65 -11.56 -22.39
C VAL A 28 2.59 -12.78 -21.50
N LEU A 29 1.46 -13.44 -21.46
CA LEU A 29 1.29 -14.73 -20.80
C LEU A 29 1.18 -15.84 -21.85
N ILE A 30 2.09 -16.81 -21.81
CA ILE A 30 2.03 -18.01 -22.64
C ILE A 30 1.67 -19.18 -21.73
N VAL A 31 0.52 -19.81 -21.97
CA VAL A 31 0.03 -20.94 -21.19
C VAL A 31 0.32 -22.23 -21.95
N ASP A 32 1.18 -23.09 -21.39
CA ASP A 32 1.36 -24.46 -21.86
C ASP A 32 0.19 -25.32 -21.37
N ALA A 33 -0.89 -25.32 -22.16
CA ALA A 33 -2.11 -26.09 -21.95
C ALA A 33 -2.01 -27.51 -22.54
N SER A 34 -0.84 -28.12 -22.44
CA SER A 34 -0.61 -29.42 -23.03
C SER A 34 -1.03 -30.58 -22.10
N PRO A 35 -1.65 -31.64 -22.65
CA PRO A 35 -1.95 -32.85 -21.90
C PRO A 35 -0.67 -33.57 -21.41
N PRO A 36 -0.76 -34.36 -20.32
CA PRO A 36 -1.95 -34.66 -19.52
C PRO A 36 -2.27 -33.62 -18.41
N TRP A 37 -1.29 -32.77 -18.06
CA TRP A 37 -1.32 -31.92 -16.87
C TRP A 37 -2.33 -30.78 -16.92
N TRP A 38 -2.77 -30.39 -18.14
CA TRP A 38 -3.75 -29.32 -18.30
C TRP A 38 -5.07 -29.64 -17.60
N SER A 39 -5.52 -30.89 -17.61
CA SER A 39 -6.75 -31.33 -16.93
C SER A 39 -6.75 -31.01 -15.43
N GLU A 40 -5.59 -31.14 -14.77
CA GLU A 40 -5.42 -30.87 -13.34
C GLU A 40 -5.20 -29.38 -13.04
N THR A 41 -4.52 -28.67 -13.93
CA THR A 41 -4.06 -27.29 -13.67
C THR A 41 -5.03 -26.22 -14.17
N CYS A 42 -5.86 -26.55 -15.18
CA CYS A 42 -6.74 -25.60 -15.86
C CYS A 42 -7.63 -24.83 -14.87
N THR A 43 -8.31 -25.53 -13.96
CA THR A 43 -9.23 -24.92 -12.99
C THR A 43 -8.50 -23.99 -12.01
N ILE A 44 -7.32 -24.41 -11.55
CA ILE A 44 -6.48 -23.68 -10.60
C ILE A 44 -5.95 -22.39 -11.25
N LEU A 45 -5.41 -22.50 -12.46
CA LEU A 45 -4.89 -21.36 -13.21
C LEU A 45 -6.00 -20.37 -13.58
N CYS A 46 -7.11 -20.85 -14.11
CA CYS A 46 -8.23 -20.00 -14.49
C CYS A 46 -8.77 -19.23 -13.28
N GLN A 47 -8.93 -19.88 -12.13
CA GLN A 47 -9.35 -19.20 -10.89
C GLN A 47 -8.33 -18.14 -10.43
N ALA A 48 -7.04 -18.43 -10.50
CA ALA A 48 -5.99 -17.47 -10.12
C ALA A 48 -5.98 -16.25 -11.06
N LEU A 49 -6.13 -16.47 -12.37
CA LEU A 49 -6.23 -15.39 -13.37
C LEU A 49 -7.49 -14.55 -13.16
N GLU A 50 -8.64 -15.16 -12.86
CA GLU A 50 -9.87 -14.43 -12.56
C GLU A 50 -9.69 -13.52 -11.35
N ASN A 51 -9.22 -14.07 -10.22
CA ASN A 51 -8.95 -13.30 -9.01
C ASN A 51 -8.02 -12.12 -9.30
N PHE A 52 -6.94 -12.38 -10.04
CA PHE A 52 -5.97 -11.37 -10.42
C PHE A 52 -6.58 -10.29 -11.33
N PHE A 53 -7.36 -10.65 -12.34
CA PHE A 53 -7.98 -9.67 -13.24
C PHE A 53 -9.07 -8.85 -12.54
N PHE A 54 -9.88 -9.43 -11.66
CA PHE A 54 -10.80 -8.67 -10.83
C PHE A 54 -10.07 -7.62 -10.00
N LEU A 55 -8.93 -7.98 -9.41
CA LEU A 55 -8.11 -7.06 -8.64
C LEU A 55 -7.47 -5.98 -9.54
N ALA A 56 -6.65 -6.39 -10.52
CA ALA A 56 -5.85 -5.50 -11.36
C ALA A 56 -6.70 -4.51 -12.18
N SER A 57 -7.87 -4.95 -12.69
CA SER A 57 -8.77 -4.09 -13.46
C SER A 57 -9.58 -3.11 -12.60
N SER A 58 -9.75 -3.41 -11.31
CA SER A 58 -10.53 -2.59 -10.38
C SER A 58 -9.71 -1.50 -9.69
N LEU A 59 -8.38 -1.58 -9.67
CA LEU A 59 -7.55 -0.58 -8.98
C LEU A 59 -7.71 0.83 -9.57
N ALA A 60 -8.04 1.79 -8.70
CA ALA A 60 -8.02 3.22 -9.01
C ALA A 60 -6.59 3.74 -9.19
N GLY A 61 -6.46 4.92 -9.79
CA GLY A 61 -5.15 5.51 -10.12
C GLY A 61 -4.54 5.02 -11.44
N PRO A 62 -3.23 5.23 -11.64
CA PRO A 62 -2.51 4.77 -12.83
C PRO A 62 -2.60 3.26 -13.06
N ALA A 63 -2.55 2.82 -14.32
CA ALA A 63 -2.58 1.40 -14.65
C ALA A 63 -1.26 0.74 -14.24
N ARG A 64 -1.32 -0.18 -13.26
CA ARG A 64 -0.15 -0.95 -12.80
C ARG A 64 0.23 -2.08 -13.77
N LEU A 65 -0.76 -2.59 -14.51
CA LEU A 65 -0.58 -3.50 -15.63
C LEU A 65 -1.18 -2.83 -16.88
N PRO A 66 -0.39 -2.14 -17.72
CA PRO A 66 -0.91 -1.32 -18.79
C PRO A 66 -1.49 -2.15 -19.93
N LEU A 67 -0.75 -3.16 -20.39
CA LEU A 67 -1.12 -4.01 -21.51
C LEU A 67 -0.84 -5.49 -21.20
N LEU A 68 -1.75 -6.35 -21.66
CA LEU A 68 -1.64 -7.81 -21.55
C LEU A 68 -2.00 -8.48 -22.88
N SER A 69 -1.23 -9.49 -23.26
CA SER A 69 -1.55 -10.46 -24.32
C SER A 69 -1.46 -11.88 -23.77
N VAL A 70 -2.30 -12.80 -24.25
CA VAL A 70 -2.37 -14.19 -23.79
C VAL A 70 -2.35 -15.13 -24.99
N PHE A 71 -1.38 -16.05 -24.96
CA PHE A 71 -1.26 -17.16 -25.90
C PHE A 71 -1.44 -18.48 -25.16
N ALA A 72 -1.97 -19.47 -25.85
CA ALA A 72 -2.06 -20.83 -25.34
C ALA A 72 -1.45 -21.82 -26.33
N ILE A 73 -0.78 -22.83 -25.79
CA ILE A 73 -0.21 -23.93 -26.55
C ILE A 73 -0.93 -25.20 -26.10
N SER A 74 -1.75 -25.75 -27.00
CA SER A 74 -2.36 -27.07 -26.85
C SER A 74 -1.86 -27.97 -27.99
N VAL A 75 -2.74 -28.43 -28.88
CA VAL A 75 -2.36 -29.10 -30.13
C VAL A 75 -1.65 -28.14 -31.09
N GLN A 76 -2.02 -26.87 -31.04
CA GLN A 76 -1.46 -25.78 -31.84
C GLN A 76 -1.23 -24.53 -30.97
N LEU A 77 -0.57 -23.53 -31.54
CA LEU A 77 -0.42 -22.21 -30.93
C LEU A 77 -1.66 -21.36 -31.25
N GLU A 78 -2.31 -20.82 -30.22
CA GLU A 78 -3.48 -19.95 -30.33
C GLU A 78 -3.24 -18.63 -29.59
N CYS A 79 -3.58 -17.52 -30.23
CA CYS A 79 -3.60 -16.19 -29.62
C CYS A 79 -5.02 -15.94 -29.08
N LEU A 80 -5.23 -16.21 -27.79
CA LEU A 80 -6.54 -16.07 -27.13
C LEU A 80 -6.88 -14.60 -26.84
N LEU A 81 -5.85 -13.81 -26.53
CA LEU A 81 -6.02 -12.39 -26.25
C LEU A 81 -4.88 -11.61 -26.89
N PRO A 82 -5.09 -10.85 -27.99
CA PRO A 82 -4.08 -9.92 -28.45
C PRO A 82 -3.92 -8.77 -27.44
N PHE A 83 -2.86 -7.97 -27.55
CA PHE A 83 -2.62 -6.86 -26.62
C PHE A 83 -3.86 -5.97 -26.39
N VAL A 84 -4.27 -5.89 -25.13
CA VAL A 84 -5.36 -5.04 -24.64
C VAL A 84 -4.96 -4.33 -23.36
N GLN A 85 -5.59 -3.18 -23.11
CA GLN A 85 -5.48 -2.51 -21.82
C GLN A 85 -6.19 -3.32 -20.75
N VAL A 86 -5.53 -3.63 -19.63
CA VAL A 86 -6.17 -4.42 -18.56
C VAL A 86 -7.25 -3.62 -17.86
N LYS A 87 -6.98 -2.34 -17.58
CA LYS A 87 -7.96 -1.43 -17.01
C LYS A 87 -9.06 -1.14 -18.01
N GLY A 88 -10.32 -1.36 -17.61
CA GLY A 88 -11.50 -1.11 -18.44
C GLY A 88 -11.91 -2.22 -19.40
N ASN A 89 -11.15 -3.32 -19.53
CA ASN A 89 -11.48 -4.43 -20.44
C ASN A 89 -11.77 -5.76 -19.71
N LEU A 90 -12.27 -5.73 -18.47
CA LEU A 90 -12.50 -6.93 -17.65
C LEU A 90 -13.33 -8.01 -18.38
N THR A 91 -14.41 -7.64 -19.07
CA THR A 91 -15.24 -8.61 -19.81
C THR A 91 -14.45 -9.40 -20.85
N ARG A 92 -13.51 -8.75 -21.54
CA ARG A 92 -12.66 -9.40 -22.54
C ARG A 92 -11.60 -10.29 -21.91
N LEU A 93 -11.05 -9.87 -20.76
CA LEU A 93 -10.14 -10.70 -19.97
C LEU A 93 -10.83 -11.98 -19.49
N LEU A 94 -12.07 -11.88 -19.00
CA LEU A 94 -12.85 -13.03 -18.55
C LEU A 94 -13.24 -13.96 -19.72
N SER A 95 -13.56 -13.41 -20.91
CA SER A 95 -13.77 -14.22 -22.12
C SER A 95 -12.54 -15.07 -22.47
N CYS A 96 -11.33 -14.48 -22.38
CA CYS A 96 -10.08 -15.22 -22.60
C CYS A 96 -9.91 -16.37 -21.59
N ILE A 97 -10.39 -16.23 -20.35
CA ILE A 97 -10.37 -17.32 -19.36
C ILE A 97 -11.36 -18.42 -19.73
N GLU A 98 -12.56 -18.09 -20.20
CA GLU A 98 -13.50 -19.10 -20.72
C GLU A 98 -12.92 -19.86 -21.92
N GLU A 99 -12.21 -19.16 -22.81
CA GLU A 99 -11.50 -19.80 -23.92
C GLU A 99 -10.40 -20.74 -23.42
N LEU A 100 -9.59 -20.33 -22.42
CA LEU A 100 -8.62 -21.21 -21.77
C LEU A 100 -9.29 -22.47 -21.20
N ARG A 101 -10.43 -22.34 -20.51
CA ARG A 101 -11.19 -23.48 -19.97
C ARG A 101 -11.67 -24.44 -21.05
N SER A 102 -11.92 -23.93 -22.25
CA SER A 102 -12.42 -24.71 -23.38
C SER A 102 -11.34 -25.48 -24.14
N LEU A 103 -10.05 -25.24 -23.84
CA LEU A 103 -8.95 -25.90 -24.54
C LEU A 103 -8.96 -27.43 -24.35
N PRO A 104 -8.55 -28.21 -25.36
CA PRO A 104 -8.53 -29.66 -25.28
C PRO A 104 -7.70 -30.17 -24.09
N GLN A 105 -8.31 -31.01 -23.25
CA GLN A 105 -7.65 -31.62 -22.09
C GLN A 105 -6.91 -32.92 -22.43
N GLU A 106 -7.22 -33.51 -23.58
CA GLU A 106 -6.64 -34.76 -24.07
C GLU A 106 -5.90 -34.54 -25.39
N GLY A 107 -4.89 -35.36 -25.67
CA GLY A 107 -4.10 -35.29 -26.90
C GLY A 107 -2.59 -35.34 -26.68
N CYS A 108 -1.82 -35.04 -27.74
CA CYS A 108 -0.35 -35.03 -27.71
C CYS A 108 0.18 -33.86 -28.54
N VAL A 109 1.19 -33.17 -28.01
CA VAL A 109 1.84 -32.03 -28.66
C VAL A 109 3.21 -32.46 -29.17
N ARG A 110 3.36 -32.65 -30.49
CA ARG A 110 4.58 -33.23 -31.08
C ARG A 110 5.72 -32.23 -31.31
N GLN A 111 5.47 -30.91 -31.22
CA GLN A 111 6.48 -29.86 -31.52
C GLN A 111 6.44 -28.68 -30.52
N ARG A 112 6.30 -28.97 -29.23
CA ARG A 112 6.08 -27.92 -28.21
C ARG A 112 7.16 -26.85 -28.15
N GLY A 113 8.44 -27.22 -28.17
CA GLY A 113 9.55 -26.25 -28.13
C GLY A 113 9.51 -25.26 -29.31
N ALA A 114 9.11 -25.73 -30.50
CA ALA A 114 8.92 -24.86 -31.66
C ALA A 114 7.72 -23.92 -31.49
N LEU A 115 6.60 -24.41 -30.93
CA LEU A 115 5.43 -23.59 -30.63
C LEU A 115 5.71 -22.54 -29.55
N LEU A 116 6.50 -22.86 -28.52
CA LEU A 116 6.93 -21.92 -27.49
C LEU A 116 7.78 -20.79 -28.08
N LYS A 117 8.76 -21.15 -28.92
CA LYS A 117 9.53 -20.16 -29.68
C LYS A 117 8.60 -19.29 -30.52
N GLN A 118 7.70 -19.90 -31.28
CA GLN A 118 6.79 -19.17 -32.16
C GLN A 118 5.89 -18.21 -31.37
N ALA A 119 5.37 -18.63 -30.22
CA ALA A 119 4.54 -17.81 -29.34
C ALA A 119 5.26 -16.54 -28.87
N VAL A 120 6.53 -16.67 -28.48
CA VAL A 120 7.37 -15.52 -28.11
C VAL A 120 7.52 -14.57 -29.30
N LEU A 121 7.92 -15.09 -30.47
CA LEU A 121 8.15 -14.26 -31.67
C LEU A 121 6.87 -13.58 -32.16
N ASP A 122 5.76 -14.30 -32.20
CA ASP A 122 4.44 -13.77 -32.58
C ASP A 122 4.00 -12.68 -31.61
N SER A 123 4.22 -12.86 -30.31
CA SER A 123 3.90 -11.84 -29.31
C SER A 123 4.72 -10.57 -29.47
N LEU A 124 6.03 -10.67 -29.77
CA LEU A 124 6.89 -9.51 -29.99
C LEU A 124 6.52 -8.79 -31.30
N GLN A 125 6.18 -9.54 -32.34
CA GLN A 125 5.69 -8.97 -33.59
C GLN A 125 4.33 -8.27 -33.39
N GLN A 126 3.40 -8.90 -32.66
CA GLN A 126 2.12 -8.31 -32.31
C GLN A 126 2.30 -7.03 -31.49
N PHE A 127 3.27 -6.99 -30.57
CA PHE A 127 3.58 -5.79 -29.81
C PHE A 127 4.10 -4.66 -30.71
N LYS A 128 5.06 -4.94 -31.59
CA LYS A 128 5.58 -3.96 -32.57
C LYS A 128 4.43 -3.38 -33.40
N GLN A 129 3.53 -4.22 -33.92
CA GLN A 129 2.35 -3.78 -34.67
C GLN A 129 1.41 -2.93 -33.81
N TYR A 130 1.12 -3.35 -32.58
CA TYR A 130 0.27 -2.61 -31.65
C TYR A 130 0.82 -1.20 -31.38
N MET A 131 2.12 -1.09 -31.11
CA MET A 131 2.79 0.18 -30.86
C MET A 131 2.81 1.09 -32.10
N CYS A 132 2.99 0.54 -33.30
CA CYS A 132 2.93 1.30 -34.55
C CYS A 132 1.54 1.92 -34.80
N HIS A 133 0.45 1.23 -34.43
CA HIS A 133 -0.91 1.70 -34.67
C HIS A 133 -1.47 2.59 -33.55
N THR A 134 -0.89 2.53 -32.35
CA THR A 134 -1.39 3.26 -31.17
C THR A 134 -0.56 4.53 -30.93
N ALA A 135 -0.73 5.54 -31.79
CA ALA A 135 0.11 6.74 -31.81
C ALA A 135 -0.12 7.74 -30.63
N HIS A 136 -1.08 7.50 -29.72
CA HIS A 136 -1.57 8.48 -28.74
C HIS A 136 -1.72 7.94 -27.29
N GLY A 137 -1.00 6.88 -26.92
CA GLY A 137 -1.01 6.38 -25.54
C GLY A 137 0.15 6.95 -24.71
N ASP A 138 -0.13 7.40 -23.48
CA ASP A 138 0.85 7.81 -22.45
C ASP A 138 1.71 6.61 -21.93
N PHE A 139 2.08 5.67 -22.80
CA PHE A 139 2.88 4.49 -22.43
C PHE A 139 4.36 4.80 -22.65
N ASN A 140 5.10 5.01 -21.57
CA ASN A 140 6.53 5.33 -21.66
C ASN A 140 7.43 4.08 -21.73
N SER A 141 6.86 2.88 -21.88
CA SER A 141 7.62 1.63 -21.94
C SER A 141 7.57 0.99 -23.33
N ASN A 142 8.74 0.83 -23.93
CA ASN A 142 8.92 0.17 -25.24
C ASN A 142 9.30 -1.32 -25.10
N CYS A 143 9.12 -1.89 -23.91
CA CYS A 143 9.56 -3.26 -23.62
C CYS A 143 8.41 -4.18 -23.22
N VAL A 144 8.65 -5.47 -23.47
CA VAL A 144 7.74 -6.58 -23.19
C VAL A 144 8.43 -7.52 -22.22
N GLU A 145 7.68 -8.01 -21.24
CA GLU A 145 8.09 -9.14 -20.41
C GLU A 145 7.16 -10.32 -20.69
N VAL A 146 7.75 -11.46 -21.02
CA VAL A 146 7.03 -12.70 -21.36
C VAL A 146 7.08 -13.65 -20.17
N THR A 147 5.94 -14.21 -19.78
CA THR A 147 5.83 -15.25 -18.77
C THR A 147 5.26 -16.51 -19.38
N VAL A 148 5.98 -17.62 -19.29
CA VAL A 148 5.57 -18.94 -19.76
C VAL A 148 5.14 -19.77 -18.56
N LEU A 149 3.87 -20.13 -18.46
CA LEU A 149 3.36 -21.05 -17.45
C LEU A 149 3.38 -22.48 -17.99
N THR A 150 4.04 -23.38 -17.29
CA THR A 150 4.14 -24.79 -17.70
C THR A 150 4.15 -25.75 -16.52
N CYS A 151 3.58 -26.94 -16.71
CA CYS A 151 3.69 -28.06 -15.78
C CYS A 151 4.84 -29.01 -16.15
N GLN A 152 5.61 -28.68 -17.19
CA GLN A 152 6.79 -29.44 -17.56
C GLN A 152 7.99 -29.04 -16.70
N PRO A 153 9.02 -29.90 -16.60
CA PRO A 153 10.27 -29.54 -15.96
C PRO A 153 10.81 -28.22 -16.49
N GLY A 154 10.71 -27.17 -15.67
CA GLY A 154 10.98 -25.80 -16.12
C GLY A 154 12.39 -25.59 -16.68
N GLN A 155 13.38 -26.30 -16.13
CA GLN A 155 14.76 -26.30 -16.66
C GLN A 155 14.85 -26.80 -18.10
N ALA A 156 14.05 -27.81 -18.48
CA ALA A 156 14.04 -28.31 -19.85
C ALA A 156 13.39 -27.30 -20.80
N VAL A 157 12.33 -26.63 -20.35
CA VAL A 157 11.65 -25.57 -21.12
C VAL A 157 12.58 -24.37 -21.30
N LEU A 158 13.26 -23.93 -20.24
CA LEU A 158 14.19 -22.81 -20.27
C LEU A 158 15.31 -23.06 -21.31
N ARG A 159 15.97 -24.22 -21.26
CA ARG A 159 17.01 -24.60 -22.25
C ARG A 159 16.48 -24.65 -23.68
N GLN A 160 15.27 -25.17 -23.88
CA GLN A 160 14.64 -25.18 -25.21
C GLN A 160 14.40 -23.76 -25.74
N MET A 161 14.02 -22.82 -24.86
CA MET A 161 13.80 -21.43 -25.22
C MET A 161 15.12 -20.71 -25.50
N GLU A 162 16.15 -20.89 -24.68
CA GLU A 162 17.49 -20.33 -24.91
C GLU A 162 18.04 -20.77 -26.27
N GLN A 163 17.99 -22.08 -26.55
CA GLN A 163 18.44 -22.63 -27.82
C GLN A 163 17.56 -22.15 -29.00
N GLY A 164 16.25 -22.12 -28.80
CA GLY A 164 15.29 -21.72 -29.82
C GLY A 164 15.39 -20.24 -30.21
N LEU A 165 15.68 -19.37 -29.25
CA LEU A 165 15.67 -17.92 -29.41
C LEU A 165 17.05 -17.32 -29.71
N LYS A 166 18.15 -18.08 -29.59
CA LYS A 166 19.54 -17.62 -29.78
C LYS A 166 19.81 -16.72 -31.01
N ASN A 167 19.11 -16.96 -32.13
CA ASN A 167 19.29 -16.21 -33.38
C ASN A 167 18.08 -15.32 -33.75
N SER A 168 17.24 -14.97 -32.79
CA SER A 168 16.01 -14.20 -33.03
C SER A 168 16.17 -12.73 -32.65
N ASP A 169 15.38 -11.84 -33.25
CA ASP A 169 15.33 -10.43 -32.85
C ASP A 169 14.50 -10.26 -31.56
N LEU A 170 15.21 -10.10 -30.43
CA LEU A 170 14.63 -9.94 -29.10
C LEU A 170 14.74 -8.50 -28.55
N ILE A 171 14.98 -7.49 -29.39
CA ILE A 171 15.26 -6.10 -28.94
C ILE A 171 14.18 -5.53 -27.99
N THR A 172 12.91 -5.89 -28.21
CA THR A 172 11.79 -5.43 -27.38
C THR A 172 11.55 -6.29 -26.14
N LEU A 173 12.20 -7.46 -26.02
CA LEU A 173 12.03 -8.39 -24.91
C LEU A 173 13.00 -8.05 -23.79
N ARG A 174 12.46 -7.52 -22.68
CA ARG A 174 13.25 -7.20 -21.49
C ARG A 174 13.57 -8.45 -20.69
N ARG A 175 12.55 -9.28 -20.46
CA ARG A 175 12.65 -10.46 -19.59
C ARG A 175 11.75 -11.59 -20.08
N LEU A 176 12.23 -12.81 -19.92
CA LEU A 176 11.46 -14.04 -20.13
C LEU A 176 11.47 -14.87 -18.87
N LEU A 177 10.31 -15.08 -18.27
CA LEU A 177 10.15 -15.88 -17.06
C LEU A 177 9.44 -17.19 -17.38
N VAL A 178 10.08 -18.32 -17.09
CA VAL A 178 9.42 -19.63 -17.07
C VAL A 178 8.91 -19.87 -15.66
N VAL A 179 7.61 -20.09 -15.51
CA VAL A 179 6.96 -20.47 -14.27
C VAL A 179 6.60 -21.94 -14.34
N HIS A 180 7.34 -22.76 -13.59
CA HIS A 180 7.10 -24.18 -13.46
C HIS A 180 6.10 -24.45 -12.34
N ILE A 181 4.91 -24.91 -12.71
CA ILE A 181 3.82 -25.26 -11.81
C ILE A 181 4.04 -26.70 -11.34
N THR A 182 4.27 -26.87 -10.04
CA THR A 182 4.47 -28.18 -9.42
C THR A 182 3.14 -28.76 -8.95
N LEU A 183 2.82 -29.96 -9.42
CA LEU A 183 1.62 -30.69 -9.02
C LEU A 183 1.95 -31.64 -7.86
N GLN A 184 1.07 -31.68 -6.86
CA GLN A 184 1.31 -32.32 -5.56
C GLN A 184 1.68 -33.82 -5.66
N GLN A 185 1.34 -34.48 -6.76
CA GLN A 185 1.71 -35.88 -7.03
C GLN A 185 3.23 -36.10 -7.21
N SER A 186 4.00 -35.06 -7.55
CA SER A 186 5.47 -35.15 -7.70
C SER A 186 6.25 -34.88 -6.40
N LEU A 187 5.57 -34.54 -5.29
CA LEU A 187 6.20 -34.21 -4.01
C LEU A 187 6.52 -35.43 -3.14
N SER A 188 5.98 -36.61 -3.47
CA SER A 188 6.23 -37.84 -2.72
C SER A 188 7.69 -38.33 -2.78
N ASP A 189 8.53 -37.66 -3.58
CA ASP A 189 9.94 -38.02 -3.79
C ASP A 189 10.94 -36.92 -3.35
N ARG A 190 10.49 -35.87 -2.64
CA ARG A 190 11.42 -34.91 -2.03
C ARG A 190 11.03 -34.45 -0.62
N SER A 191 12.02 -34.54 0.27
CA SER A 191 12.02 -33.99 1.63
C SER A 191 11.76 -32.47 1.65
N PRO A 192 11.15 -31.92 2.73
CA PRO A 192 10.82 -30.51 2.81
C PRO A 192 12.07 -29.71 3.18
N ALA A 193 12.67 -29.04 2.21
CA ALA A 193 13.57 -27.93 2.44
C ALA A 193 13.14 -26.78 1.53
N CYS A 194 12.67 -25.70 2.14
CA CYS A 194 12.64 -24.39 1.50
C CYS A 194 14.07 -24.09 1.04
N SER A 195 14.32 -24.12 -0.26
CA SER A 195 15.49 -23.48 -0.84
C SER A 195 15.11 -22.97 -2.22
N LEU A 196 15.14 -21.64 -2.34
CA LEU A 196 15.48 -20.99 -3.59
C LEU A 196 16.86 -21.56 -3.96
N GLU A 197 16.90 -22.62 -4.76
CA GLU A 197 18.16 -23.09 -5.34
C GLU A 197 18.60 -22.03 -6.34
N THR A 198 19.50 -21.17 -5.89
CA THR A 198 20.46 -20.48 -6.76
C THR A 198 21.09 -21.53 -7.67
N PRO A 199 21.26 -21.26 -8.97
CA PRO A 199 22.03 -22.16 -9.82
C PRO A 199 23.49 -22.12 -9.35
N SER A 200 23.87 -23.10 -8.53
CA SER A 200 25.27 -23.35 -8.20
C SER A 200 25.90 -24.15 -9.34
N SER A 201 26.43 -23.43 -10.32
CA SER A 201 27.50 -23.88 -11.21
C SER A 201 28.20 -22.62 -11.73
N GLU A 202 29.21 -22.18 -10.99
CA GLU A 202 30.03 -21.00 -11.31
C GLU A 202 30.87 -21.17 -12.59
N ASP A 203 30.78 -22.30 -13.30
CA ASP A 203 31.53 -22.56 -14.53
C ASP A 203 30.72 -22.37 -15.85
N ASP A 204 29.39 -22.17 -15.80
CA ASP A 204 28.55 -22.03 -17.02
C ASP A 204 27.84 -20.66 -17.14
N GLN A 205 27.95 -19.78 -16.14
CA GLN A 205 27.16 -18.54 -16.09
C GLN A 205 27.74 -17.41 -16.95
N GLU A 206 29.03 -17.46 -17.31
CA GLU A 206 29.68 -16.44 -18.14
C GLU A 206 29.29 -16.52 -19.63
N GLU A 207 28.82 -17.66 -20.15
CA GLU A 207 28.40 -17.78 -21.57
C GLU A 207 26.92 -17.42 -21.82
N SER A 208 26.08 -17.35 -20.78
CA SER A 208 24.62 -17.13 -20.92
C SER A 208 24.21 -15.65 -21.08
N LEU A 209 25.13 -14.70 -20.93
CA LEU A 209 24.87 -13.26 -21.07
C LEU A 209 24.78 -12.78 -22.53
N MET A 210 24.96 -13.69 -23.50
CA MET A 210 25.04 -13.40 -24.94
C MET A 210 23.77 -12.81 -25.57
N LEU A 211 22.61 -12.82 -24.90
CA LEU A 211 21.32 -12.41 -25.47
C LEU A 211 20.77 -11.06 -24.98
N GLY A 212 21.36 -10.43 -23.95
CA GLY A 212 20.86 -9.17 -23.38
C GLY A 212 19.45 -9.24 -22.75
N THR A 213 18.71 -10.33 -22.96
CA THR A 213 17.43 -10.66 -22.33
C THR A 213 17.65 -11.52 -21.09
N GLU A 214 17.08 -11.10 -19.95
CA GLU A 214 17.08 -11.89 -18.72
C GLU A 214 16.10 -13.06 -18.85
N MET A 215 16.58 -14.31 -18.72
CA MET A 215 15.78 -15.52 -18.77
C MET A 215 15.83 -16.22 -17.42
N ASP A 216 14.68 -16.36 -16.76
CA ASP A 216 14.59 -16.89 -15.40
C ASP A 216 13.64 -18.08 -15.29
N LEU A 217 13.86 -18.88 -14.25
CA LEU A 217 12.95 -19.93 -13.83
C LEU A 217 12.41 -19.66 -12.43
N GLN A 218 11.09 -19.72 -12.27
CA GLN A 218 10.40 -19.67 -10.99
C GLN A 218 9.61 -20.96 -10.77
N LEU A 219 9.84 -21.60 -9.63
CA LEU A 219 9.03 -22.74 -9.18
C LEU A 219 7.83 -22.22 -8.39
N VAL A 220 6.63 -22.68 -8.74
CA VAL A 220 5.39 -22.28 -8.07
C VAL A 220 4.55 -23.52 -7.76
N GLU A 221 3.96 -23.55 -6.57
CA GLU A 221 3.02 -24.61 -6.20
C GLU A 221 1.76 -24.53 -7.07
N GLY A 222 1.21 -25.67 -7.46
CA GLY A 222 -0.07 -25.80 -8.17
C GLY A 222 -1.28 -25.46 -7.30
N THR A 223 -1.28 -24.31 -6.64
CA THR A 223 -2.40 -23.79 -5.85
C THR A 223 -2.83 -22.42 -6.36
N VAL A 224 -4.12 -22.09 -6.20
CA VAL A 224 -4.66 -20.79 -6.62
C VAL A 224 -3.90 -19.65 -5.96
N VAL A 225 -3.52 -19.80 -4.69
CA VAL A 225 -2.83 -18.77 -3.91
C VAL A 225 -1.42 -18.51 -4.42
N ALA A 226 -0.66 -19.57 -4.70
CA ALA A 226 0.72 -19.44 -5.16
C ALA A 226 0.77 -18.81 -6.56
N LEU A 227 -0.12 -19.23 -7.47
CA LEU A 227 -0.25 -18.62 -8.80
C LEU A 227 -0.72 -17.17 -8.74
N GLU A 228 -1.73 -16.87 -7.91
CA GLU A 228 -2.20 -15.49 -7.71
C GLU A 228 -1.07 -14.59 -7.19
N ASN A 229 -0.27 -15.07 -6.24
CA ASN A 229 0.91 -14.35 -5.76
C ASN A 229 1.94 -14.16 -6.88
N SER A 230 2.21 -15.17 -7.70
CA SER A 230 3.11 -15.03 -8.85
C SER A 230 2.64 -13.93 -9.82
N LEU A 231 1.34 -13.87 -10.12
CA LEU A 231 0.75 -12.86 -11.01
C LEU A 231 0.78 -11.46 -10.37
N LYS A 232 0.56 -11.35 -9.05
CA LYS A 232 0.63 -10.08 -8.32
C LYS A 232 2.00 -9.40 -8.37
N MET A 233 3.06 -10.12 -8.72
CA MET A 233 4.37 -9.50 -8.98
C MET A 233 4.32 -8.46 -10.10
N TRP A 234 3.37 -8.57 -11.03
CA TRP A 234 3.15 -7.60 -12.10
C TRP A 234 2.55 -6.27 -11.62
N LEU A 235 2.11 -6.17 -10.36
CA LEU A 235 1.51 -4.95 -9.80
C LEU A 235 2.53 -4.06 -9.05
N HIS A 236 3.77 -4.52 -8.90
CA HIS A 236 4.87 -3.72 -8.35
C HIS A 236 5.33 -2.64 -9.31
N ASP A 237 5.82 -1.52 -8.79
CA ASP A 237 6.49 -0.53 -9.63
C ASP A 237 7.86 -1.08 -10.08
N GLN A 238 8.09 -1.18 -11.39
CA GLN A 238 9.27 -1.82 -11.99
C GLN A 238 10.34 -0.79 -12.40
N GLY A 239 10.27 0.43 -11.85
CA GLY A 239 11.18 1.53 -12.17
C GLY A 239 12.38 1.57 -11.24
N GLY A 240 13.56 1.19 -11.75
CA GLY A 240 14.85 1.35 -11.08
C GLY A 240 15.69 2.52 -11.61
N ASP A 241 15.11 3.40 -12.43
CA ASP A 241 15.85 4.48 -13.10
C ASP A 241 16.28 5.60 -12.15
N ARG A 242 15.74 5.63 -10.92
CA ARG A 242 16.01 6.65 -9.92
C ARG A 242 16.01 6.06 -8.52
N GLU A 243 16.98 6.47 -7.73
CA GLU A 243 17.04 6.24 -6.28
C GLU A 243 15.76 6.82 -5.64
N HIS A 244 15.06 6.04 -4.81
CA HIS A 244 13.81 6.50 -4.18
C HIS A 244 14.06 7.43 -2.98
N LEU A 245 15.05 7.12 -2.14
CA LEU A 245 15.44 7.96 -1.01
C LEU A 245 16.91 7.83 -0.65
N HIS A 246 17.41 8.80 0.10
CA HIS A 246 18.75 8.76 0.71
C HIS A 246 18.62 8.74 2.23
N LEU A 247 19.30 7.80 2.90
CA LEU A 247 19.49 7.82 4.35
C LEU A 247 20.82 8.53 4.64
N LEU A 248 20.76 9.62 5.40
CA LEU A 248 21.93 10.40 5.78
C LEU A 248 22.31 10.05 7.22
N LEU A 249 23.45 9.38 7.39
CA LEU A 249 24.03 9.11 8.69
C LEU A 249 25.05 10.21 9.06
N PRO A 250 25.35 10.40 10.36
CA PRO A 250 26.43 11.27 10.78
C PRO A 250 27.76 10.92 10.09
N PRO A 251 28.67 11.88 9.90
CA PRO A 251 29.95 11.63 9.25
C PRO A 251 30.78 10.59 10.02
N SER A 252 31.34 9.59 9.33
CA SER A 252 32.18 8.59 9.98
C SER A 252 33.52 9.19 10.40
N LEU A 253 33.97 8.90 11.62
CA LEU A 253 35.21 9.45 12.18
C LEU A 253 36.46 8.66 11.75
N THR A 254 36.27 7.55 11.04
CA THR A 254 37.33 6.61 10.62
C THR A 254 37.96 6.95 9.26
N LEU A 255 37.33 7.78 8.44
CA LEU A 255 37.81 8.20 7.12
C LEU A 255 38.62 9.50 7.18
N GLN A 256 39.83 9.44 7.73
CA GLN A 256 40.86 10.44 7.47
C GLN A 256 41.70 9.99 6.26
N GLY A 257 41.22 10.28 5.04
CA GLY A 257 41.96 9.92 3.83
C GLY A 257 41.45 10.60 2.55
N SER A 258 42.23 11.55 2.04
CA SER A 258 42.23 12.11 0.66
C SER A 258 41.17 13.14 0.26
N THR A 259 41.40 14.41 0.60
CA THR A 259 41.81 15.50 -0.32
C THR A 259 41.60 16.84 0.40
N GLN A 260 42.70 17.45 0.82
CA GLN A 260 42.71 18.76 1.47
C GLN A 260 42.44 19.84 0.42
N HIS A 261 41.27 20.48 0.48
CA HIS A 261 41.05 21.81 -0.06
C HIS A 261 40.59 22.75 1.07
N PRO A 262 41.35 23.81 1.39
CA PRO A 262 41.11 24.62 2.57
C PRO A 262 40.08 25.71 2.23
N ALA A 263 38.78 25.44 2.44
CA ALA A 263 37.78 26.51 2.50
C ALA A 263 36.44 26.12 3.18
N ASN A 264 36.13 24.83 3.42
CA ASN A 264 34.84 24.48 4.02
C ASN A 264 34.85 23.07 4.65
N ASN A 265 35.67 22.88 5.70
CA ASN A 265 35.85 21.58 6.37
C ASN A 265 34.66 21.21 7.28
N ARG A 266 33.49 20.95 6.71
CA ARG A 266 32.46 20.16 7.40
C ARG A 266 32.52 18.73 6.86
N PRO A 267 32.72 17.71 7.72
CA PRO A 267 32.74 16.33 7.27
C PRO A 267 31.37 15.98 6.67
N SER A 268 31.37 15.36 5.49
CA SER A 268 30.14 15.03 4.77
C SER A 268 29.44 13.83 5.42
N PRO A 269 28.10 13.83 5.52
CA PRO A 269 27.36 12.70 6.06
C PRO A 269 27.55 11.46 5.18
N VAL A 270 27.49 10.27 5.78
CA VAL A 270 27.46 9.01 5.03
C VAL A 270 26.06 8.89 4.41
N CYS A 271 26.00 8.79 3.08
CA CYS A 271 24.76 8.76 2.32
C CYS A 271 24.50 7.35 1.78
N LEU A 272 23.45 6.69 2.29
CA LEU A 272 22.97 5.41 1.78
C LEU A 272 21.85 5.67 0.79
N LYS A 273 21.99 5.13 -0.42
CA LYS A 273 20.99 5.24 -1.48
C LYS A 273 20.06 4.04 -1.40
N CYS A 274 18.76 4.29 -1.37
CA CYS A 274 17.78 3.24 -1.12
C CYS A 274 16.63 3.30 -2.12
N ASP A 275 16.16 2.11 -2.48
CA ASP A 275 14.89 1.91 -3.15
C ASP A 275 13.81 1.55 -2.14
N MET A 276 12.57 1.72 -2.56
CA MET A 276 11.38 1.43 -1.75
C MET A 276 10.45 0.54 -2.55
N GLN A 277 9.93 -0.50 -1.91
CA GLN A 277 8.96 -1.41 -2.50
C GLN A 277 7.66 -1.39 -1.70
N GLU A 278 6.53 -1.37 -2.40
CA GLU A 278 5.22 -1.50 -1.76
C GLU A 278 5.02 -2.93 -1.25
N ARG A 279 4.49 -3.10 -0.03
CA ARG A 279 4.14 -4.43 0.51
C ARG A 279 2.65 -4.77 0.39
N LEU A 280 1.82 -3.76 0.11
CA LEU A 280 0.37 -3.87 0.14
C LEU A 280 -0.30 -3.00 -0.92
N LEU A 281 -1.44 -3.47 -1.41
CA LEU A 281 -2.38 -2.66 -2.18
C LEU A 281 -3.28 -1.90 -1.21
N SER A 282 -3.28 -0.57 -1.29
CA SER A 282 -4.13 0.23 -0.42
C SER A 282 -5.61 -0.07 -0.72
N PRO A 283 -6.42 -0.45 0.29
CA PRO A 283 -7.85 -0.66 0.12
C PRO A 283 -8.59 0.55 -0.45
N ALA A 284 -8.08 1.76 -0.21
CA ALA A 284 -8.65 3.00 -0.72
C ALA A 284 -8.61 3.10 -2.26
N LEU A 285 -7.79 2.27 -2.92
CA LEU A 285 -7.74 2.19 -4.39
C LEU A 285 -8.88 1.35 -4.98
N LEU A 286 -9.62 0.58 -4.18
CA LEU A 286 -10.70 -0.26 -4.70
C LEU A 286 -12.03 0.51 -4.74
N PRO A 287 -12.77 0.45 -5.87
CA PRO A 287 -14.03 1.18 -6.03
C PRO A 287 -15.07 0.67 -5.04
N SER A 288 -15.52 1.57 -4.15
CA SER A 288 -16.70 1.47 -3.27
C SER A 288 -17.19 0.05 -2.97
N THR A 289 -16.34 -0.77 -2.34
CA THR A 289 -16.84 -1.75 -1.39
C THR A 289 -17.13 -0.94 -0.12
N PRO A 290 -18.39 -0.81 0.33
CA PRO A 290 -18.73 -0.03 1.52
C PRO A 290 -18.01 -0.53 2.79
N ASP A 291 -17.37 -1.70 2.72
CA ASP A 291 -16.75 -2.37 3.85
C ASP A 291 -15.22 -2.43 3.86
N LEU A 292 -14.50 -2.20 2.75
CA LEU A 292 -13.04 -2.44 2.68
C LEU A 292 -12.21 -1.15 2.60
N GLY A 293 -12.64 -0.16 1.81
CA GLY A 293 -11.83 1.01 1.44
C GLY A 293 -12.02 2.25 2.33
N VAL A 294 -13.07 2.28 3.14
CA VAL A 294 -13.35 3.43 4.02
C VAL A 294 -12.80 3.18 5.42
N LYS A 295 -12.69 1.92 5.88
CA LYS A 295 -12.74 1.59 7.32
C LYS A 295 -11.50 1.87 8.19
N THR A 296 -10.47 2.50 7.64
CA THR A 296 -9.16 2.58 8.30
C THR A 296 -8.56 3.97 8.31
N GLU A 297 -9.33 4.99 7.93
CA GLU A 297 -8.83 6.37 7.80
C GLU A 297 -9.56 7.33 8.76
N SER A 298 -10.68 6.91 9.37
CA SER A 298 -11.51 7.75 10.25
C SER A 298 -12.25 6.94 11.32
N MET A 299 -12.73 7.59 12.37
CA MET A 299 -13.68 6.95 13.31
C MET A 299 -15.08 6.77 12.72
N GLN A 300 -15.42 7.51 11.66
CA GLN A 300 -16.72 7.45 10.97
C GLN A 300 -16.97 6.08 10.31
N ASP A 301 -15.90 5.34 10.12
CA ASP A 301 -15.80 4.02 9.51
C ASP A 301 -16.52 2.92 10.29
N PHE A 302 -16.62 3.10 11.60
CA PHE A 302 -17.34 2.22 12.51
C PHE A 302 -18.77 2.71 12.78
N GLN A 303 -19.18 3.80 12.13
CA GLN A 303 -20.58 4.24 12.20
C GLN A 303 -21.43 3.34 11.30
N PRO A 304 -22.60 2.93 11.78
CA PRO A 304 -23.51 2.11 11.00
C PRO A 304 -23.97 2.87 9.74
N PRO A 305 -24.14 2.17 8.60
CA PRO A 305 -24.56 2.80 7.37
C PRO A 305 -25.92 3.48 7.58
N ASN A 306 -26.01 4.78 7.29
CA ASN A 306 -27.23 5.58 7.38
C ASN A 306 -28.35 4.94 6.54
N LYS A 307 -29.13 4.04 7.14
CA LYS A 307 -30.41 3.59 6.58
C LYS A 307 -31.45 4.61 7.02
N SER A 308 -32.03 5.33 6.06
CA SER A 308 -33.11 6.29 6.27
C SER A 308 -34.42 5.57 6.64
N LEU A 309 -34.49 5.00 7.84
CA LEU A 309 -35.72 4.54 8.45
C LEU A 309 -35.80 5.19 9.83
N ALA A 310 -36.84 5.99 10.01
CA ALA A 310 -37.05 6.84 11.16
C ALA A 310 -36.99 6.07 12.49
N ASN A 311 -36.32 6.67 13.48
CA ASN A 311 -36.46 6.43 14.92
C ASN A 311 -35.86 5.16 15.56
N GLN A 312 -34.87 4.49 14.95
CA GLN A 312 -34.02 3.55 15.72
C GLN A 312 -32.57 4.00 15.71
N ASN A 313 -31.99 4.13 16.93
CA ASN A 313 -30.54 4.30 17.06
C ASN A 313 -29.88 3.08 16.42
N PRO A 314 -28.97 3.29 15.46
CA PRO A 314 -28.41 2.18 14.74
C PRO A 314 -27.49 1.37 15.67
N SER A 315 -27.60 0.04 15.61
CA SER A 315 -26.85 -0.87 16.49
C SER A 315 -25.34 -0.71 16.27
N PRO A 316 -24.52 -0.79 17.33
CA PRO A 316 -23.08 -0.70 17.21
C PRO A 316 -22.53 -1.83 16.32
N GLN A 317 -21.43 -1.56 15.62
CA GLN A 317 -20.73 -2.57 14.84
C GLN A 317 -20.19 -3.67 15.76
N SER A 318 -20.41 -4.93 15.37
CA SER A 318 -19.93 -6.08 16.12
C SER A 318 -18.62 -6.61 15.57
N LEU A 319 -17.66 -6.86 16.47
CA LEU A 319 -16.39 -7.53 16.15
C LEU A 319 -16.39 -8.90 16.83
N ARG A 320 -16.13 -9.95 16.06
CA ARG A 320 -16.00 -11.32 16.57
C ARG A 320 -14.53 -11.67 16.75
N VAL A 321 -14.17 -12.17 17.93
CA VAL A 321 -12.85 -12.77 18.16
C VAL A 321 -12.75 -14.08 17.38
N VAL A 322 -11.73 -14.18 16.53
CA VAL A 322 -11.48 -15.35 15.67
C VAL A 322 -10.36 -16.21 16.24
N LYS A 323 -9.25 -15.59 16.65
CA LYS A 323 -8.06 -16.27 17.16
C LYS A 323 -7.33 -15.43 18.21
N VAL A 324 -6.58 -16.11 19.06
CA VAL A 324 -5.51 -15.52 19.88
C VAL A 324 -4.20 -15.66 19.10
N LEU A 325 -3.38 -14.62 19.09
CA LEU A 325 -2.08 -14.56 18.43
C LEU A 325 -1.01 -14.24 19.46
N HIS A 326 0.20 -14.79 19.30
CA HIS A 326 1.35 -14.36 20.10
C HIS A 326 1.86 -13.01 19.58
N ALA A 327 2.24 -12.09 20.47
CA ALA A 327 2.68 -10.74 20.11
C ALA A 327 3.86 -10.75 19.13
N GLY A 328 4.86 -11.60 19.39
CA GLY A 328 6.03 -11.78 18.51
C GLY A 328 5.73 -12.45 17.17
N GLY A 329 4.54 -13.04 16.99
CA GLY A 329 4.14 -13.70 15.74
C GLY A 329 3.50 -12.77 14.71
N VAL A 330 3.31 -11.48 15.03
CA VAL A 330 2.66 -10.51 14.15
C VAL A 330 3.69 -9.58 13.53
N CYS A 331 3.86 -9.67 12.21
CA CYS A 331 4.70 -8.75 11.46
C CYS A 331 4.03 -7.36 11.35
N GLN A 332 4.74 -6.28 11.66
CA GLN A 332 4.20 -4.92 11.52
C GLN A 332 3.90 -4.54 10.06
N SER A 333 4.58 -5.19 9.09
CA SER A 333 4.38 -4.90 7.65
C SER A 333 3.00 -5.30 7.13
N VAL A 334 2.22 -6.08 7.90
CA VAL A 334 0.85 -6.48 7.53
C VAL A 334 -0.23 -5.62 8.18
N LEU A 335 0.17 -4.61 8.95
CA LEU A 335 -0.74 -3.65 9.58
C LEU A 335 -0.78 -2.37 8.75
N TYR A 336 -1.94 -1.73 8.69
CA TYR A 336 -2.12 -0.51 7.90
C TYR A 336 -3.19 0.41 8.49
N GLY A 337 -3.26 1.64 7.96
CA GLY A 337 -4.27 2.62 8.35
C GLY A 337 -4.04 3.22 9.74
N LEU A 338 -5.06 3.96 10.21
CA LEU A 338 -5.04 4.68 11.47
C LEU A 338 -5.26 3.72 12.66
N PRO A 339 -4.36 3.69 13.66
CA PRO A 339 -4.60 2.96 14.89
C PRO A 339 -5.67 3.64 15.75
N LEU A 340 -6.61 2.86 16.30
CA LEU A 340 -7.69 3.35 17.15
C LEU A 340 -7.57 2.81 18.59
N ILE A 341 -7.94 3.62 19.58
CA ILE A 341 -7.95 3.20 20.99
C ILE A 341 -9.37 2.85 21.41
N ILE A 342 -9.57 1.61 21.83
CA ILE A 342 -10.80 1.10 22.42
C ILE A 342 -10.70 1.17 23.94
N ARG A 343 -11.76 1.67 24.56
CA ARG A 343 -11.94 1.78 26.00
C ARG A 343 -13.32 1.23 26.38
N PRO A 344 -13.55 0.87 27.66
CA PRO A 344 -14.90 0.61 28.15
C PRO A 344 -15.82 1.79 27.81
N THR A 345 -17.05 1.49 27.42
CA THR A 345 -18.04 2.52 27.09
C THR A 345 -18.45 3.30 28.32
N SER A 346 -18.73 4.59 28.13
CA SER A 346 -19.38 5.46 29.13
C SER A 346 -20.79 5.84 28.67
N CYS A 347 -21.44 4.96 27.88
CA CYS A 347 -22.76 5.20 27.33
C CYS A 347 -23.81 5.26 28.45
N TRP A 348 -24.50 6.39 28.54
CA TRP A 348 -25.55 6.64 29.54
C TRP A 348 -26.80 5.75 29.36
N GLN A 349 -26.92 5.05 28.23
CA GLN A 349 -28.06 4.15 27.97
C GLN A 349 -27.93 2.82 28.70
N LEU A 350 -26.74 2.46 29.17
CA LEU A 350 -26.52 1.30 30.03
C LEU A 350 -26.82 1.67 31.48
N ASP A 351 -27.29 0.70 32.25
CA ASP A 351 -27.40 0.89 33.69
C ASP A 351 -26.01 0.88 34.37
N TRP A 352 -25.97 1.35 35.62
CA TRP A 352 -24.71 1.50 36.35
C TRP A 352 -24.02 0.14 36.64
N ASP A 353 -24.80 -0.90 36.92
CA ASP A 353 -24.27 -2.22 37.27
C ASP A 353 -23.68 -2.92 36.04
N GLU A 354 -24.34 -2.79 34.88
CA GLU A 354 -23.86 -3.27 33.58
C GLU A 354 -22.58 -2.51 33.17
N MET A 355 -22.55 -1.19 33.34
CA MET A 355 -21.38 -0.39 33.01
C MET A 355 -20.16 -0.77 33.86
N GLU A 356 -20.33 -0.95 35.17
CA GLU A 356 -19.26 -1.39 36.08
C GLU A 356 -18.79 -2.81 35.74
N THR A 357 -19.71 -3.75 35.54
CA THR A 357 -19.39 -5.14 35.17
C THR A 357 -18.64 -5.19 33.83
N ASN A 358 -19.07 -4.41 32.85
CA ASN A 358 -18.40 -4.28 31.56
C ASN A 358 -16.98 -3.70 31.72
N GLN A 359 -16.81 -2.68 32.54
CA GLN A 359 -15.49 -2.09 32.81
C GLN A 359 -14.54 -3.09 33.47
N GLN A 360 -15.00 -3.82 34.50
CA GLN A 360 -14.20 -4.85 35.17
C GLN A 360 -13.81 -5.97 34.20
N THR A 361 -14.76 -6.44 33.40
CA THR A 361 -14.52 -7.51 32.41
C THR A 361 -13.54 -7.07 31.33
N PHE A 362 -13.66 -5.83 30.84
CA PHE A 362 -12.75 -5.25 29.86
C PHE A 362 -11.33 -5.10 30.42
N HIS A 363 -11.20 -4.63 31.66
CA HIS A 363 -9.90 -4.53 32.33
C HIS A 363 -9.26 -5.91 32.56
N ALA A 364 -10.04 -6.91 32.96
CA ALA A 364 -9.56 -8.29 33.10
C ALA A 364 -9.05 -8.84 31.76
N LEU A 365 -9.77 -8.60 30.66
CA LEU A 365 -9.32 -8.94 29.31
C LEU A 365 -7.97 -8.31 28.99
N CYS A 366 -7.84 -6.98 29.18
CA CYS A 366 -6.58 -6.26 28.96
C CYS A 366 -5.42 -6.88 29.76
N HIS A 367 -5.64 -7.15 31.04
CA HIS A 367 -4.63 -7.73 31.93
C HIS A 367 -4.18 -9.12 31.46
N ILE A 368 -5.11 -9.99 31.08
CA ILE A 368 -4.79 -11.35 30.59
C ILE A 368 -3.99 -11.28 29.28
N LEU A 369 -4.40 -10.42 28.34
CA LEU A 369 -3.72 -10.26 27.06
C LEU A 369 -2.29 -9.76 27.26
N LYS A 370 -2.10 -8.75 28.12
CA LYS A 370 -0.79 -8.19 28.42
C LYS A 370 0.12 -9.22 29.09
N ASN A 371 -0.35 -9.91 30.13
CA ASN A 371 0.50 -10.83 30.91
C ASN A 371 0.89 -12.09 30.14
N ARG A 372 0.18 -12.42 29.06
CA ARG A 372 0.47 -13.59 28.22
C ARG A 372 1.10 -13.23 26.88
N ASP A 373 1.43 -11.95 26.65
CA ASP A 373 1.90 -11.43 25.36
C ASP A 373 1.01 -11.89 24.21
N TRP A 374 -0.30 -11.76 24.40
CA TRP A 374 -1.32 -12.16 23.45
C TRP A 374 -2.01 -10.97 22.79
N PHE A 375 -2.23 -11.11 21.50
CA PHE A 375 -3.13 -10.27 20.72
C PHE A 375 -4.39 -11.04 20.33
N LEU A 376 -5.46 -10.33 20.02
CA LEU A 376 -6.67 -10.93 19.46
C LEU A 376 -6.81 -10.58 17.99
N LEU A 377 -6.98 -11.59 17.15
CA LEU A 377 -7.48 -11.40 15.79
C LEU A 377 -9.00 -11.33 15.84
N VAL A 378 -9.55 -10.20 15.41
CA VAL A 378 -11.00 -9.98 15.36
C VAL A 378 -11.45 -9.69 13.94
N ARG A 379 -12.71 -10.05 13.65
CA ARG A 379 -13.35 -9.88 12.34
C ARG A 379 -14.60 -9.02 12.49
N SER A 380 -14.82 -8.09 11.57
CA SER A 380 -16.09 -7.34 11.52
C SER A 380 -17.24 -8.23 11.07
N GLU A 381 -18.34 -8.20 11.81
CA GLU A 381 -19.59 -8.82 11.39
C GLU A 381 -20.40 -7.81 10.55
N SER A 382 -20.82 -8.21 9.34
CA SER A 382 -21.75 -7.43 8.52
C SER A 382 -23.18 -7.81 8.88
N GLY A 383 -24.02 -6.84 9.27
CA GLY A 383 -25.44 -7.08 9.56
C GLY A 383 -26.33 -7.40 8.33
N SER A 384 -25.74 -7.72 7.18
CA SER A 384 -26.43 -8.07 5.94
C SER A 384 -26.42 -9.58 5.77
N GLY A 385 -27.59 -10.23 5.85
CA GLY A 385 -27.76 -11.67 5.57
C GLY A 385 -27.57 -12.06 4.09
N SER A 386 -26.94 -11.21 3.28
CA SER A 386 -26.55 -11.53 1.91
C SER A 386 -25.21 -12.25 1.96
N GLY A 387 -25.16 -13.50 1.46
CA GLY A 387 -24.03 -14.43 1.58
C GLY A 387 -22.72 -14.04 0.87
N SER A 388 -22.52 -12.76 0.53
CA SER A 388 -21.32 -12.24 -0.12
C SER A 388 -20.80 -10.99 0.61
N ALA A 389 -20.62 -11.10 1.93
CA ALA A 389 -20.03 -10.02 2.73
C ALA A 389 -18.50 -10.08 2.71
N VAL A 390 -17.86 -8.95 2.42
CA VAL A 390 -16.42 -8.80 2.57
C VAL A 390 -16.10 -8.61 4.05
N PHE A 391 -15.20 -9.44 4.58
CA PHE A 391 -14.77 -9.35 5.97
C PHE A 391 -13.56 -8.43 6.13
N SER A 392 -13.62 -7.55 7.13
CA SER A 392 -12.46 -6.78 7.60
C SER A 392 -11.88 -7.44 8.84
N TYR A 393 -10.55 -7.51 8.92
CA TYR A 393 -9.83 -8.08 10.05
C TYR A 393 -9.02 -7.02 10.78
N TYR A 394 -8.94 -7.16 12.10
CA TYR A 394 -8.20 -6.26 12.97
C TYR A 394 -7.45 -7.06 14.04
N ILE A 395 -6.38 -6.48 14.55
CA ILE A 395 -5.66 -6.94 15.73
C ILE A 395 -5.99 -6.01 16.89
N LEU A 396 -6.33 -6.61 18.04
CA LEU A 396 -6.43 -5.94 19.32
C LEU A 396 -5.19 -6.25 20.16
N GLN A 397 -4.47 -5.20 20.52
CA GLN A 397 -3.30 -5.24 21.40
C GLN A 397 -3.63 -4.53 22.71
N SER A 398 -3.33 -5.14 23.86
CA SER A 398 -3.51 -4.45 25.14
C SER A 398 -2.40 -3.43 25.40
N SER A 399 -2.76 -2.29 25.99
CA SER A 399 -1.82 -1.26 26.45
C SER A 399 -1.68 -1.28 27.98
N GLY A 400 -0.62 -0.63 28.49
CA GLY A 400 -0.43 -0.46 29.93
C GLY A 400 -1.51 0.36 30.65
N SER A 401 -2.38 1.05 29.90
CA SER A 401 -3.46 1.90 30.42
C SER A 401 -4.81 1.19 30.51
N LEU A 402 -4.84 -0.15 30.48
CA LEU A 402 -6.06 -0.97 30.45
C LEU A 402 -6.99 -0.61 29.28
N SER A 403 -6.41 -0.21 28.14
CA SER A 403 -7.10 0.01 26.87
C SER A 403 -6.62 -0.96 25.80
N LEU A 404 -7.40 -1.11 24.71
CA LEU A 404 -7.02 -1.93 23.57
C LEU A 404 -6.70 -1.04 22.36
N LEU A 405 -5.59 -1.32 21.69
CA LEU A 405 -5.21 -0.72 20.43
C LEU A 405 -5.74 -1.59 19.29
N LEU A 406 -6.62 -1.04 18.46
CA LEU A 406 -7.16 -1.67 17.27
C LEU A 406 -6.33 -1.25 16.06
N LYS A 407 -5.81 -2.25 15.33
CA LYS A 407 -5.05 -2.07 14.09
C LYS A 407 -5.65 -2.92 12.96
N PRO A 408 -5.99 -2.32 11.80
CA PRO A 408 -6.37 -3.08 10.61
C PRO A 408 -5.27 -4.02 10.13
N VAL A 409 -5.66 -5.16 9.58
CA VAL A 409 -4.75 -6.22 9.10
C VAL A 409 -4.99 -6.52 7.63
N LEU A 410 -3.91 -6.62 6.87
CA LEU A 410 -3.97 -7.03 5.47
C LEU A 410 -4.51 -8.45 5.32
N THR A 411 -5.34 -8.64 4.31
CA THR A 411 -5.72 -9.96 3.84
C THR A 411 -4.83 -10.38 2.67
N ARG A 412 -4.89 -11.67 2.33
CA ARG A 412 -4.14 -12.27 1.23
C ARG A 412 -4.36 -11.53 -0.08
N GLU A 413 -5.59 -11.11 -0.37
CA GLU A 413 -6.00 -10.45 -1.61
C GLU A 413 -5.23 -9.13 -1.82
N LEU A 414 -4.98 -8.38 -0.74
CA LEU A 414 -4.32 -7.07 -0.78
C LEU A 414 -2.81 -7.13 -0.53
N THR A 415 -2.28 -8.29 -0.16
CA THR A 415 -0.84 -8.45 0.08
C THR A 415 -0.11 -8.57 -1.26
N LEU A 416 0.94 -7.75 -1.45
CA LEU A 416 1.84 -7.90 -2.59
C LEU A 416 3.01 -8.81 -2.20
N PRO A 417 3.37 -9.81 -3.02
CA PRO A 417 4.53 -10.65 -2.75
C PRO A 417 5.81 -9.82 -2.73
N CYS A 418 6.82 -10.24 -1.98
CA CYS A 418 8.07 -9.52 -1.84
C CYS A 418 9.18 -10.56 -1.89
N CYS A 419 9.90 -10.58 -3.00
CA CYS A 419 11.01 -11.50 -3.23
C CYS A 419 12.30 -10.72 -2.99
N LEU A 420 12.66 -10.54 -1.72
CA LEU A 420 13.95 -9.96 -1.36
C LEU A 420 14.98 -11.09 -1.34
N PRO A 421 16.10 -10.97 -2.08
CA PRO A 421 17.18 -11.94 -1.96
C PRO A 421 17.70 -11.88 -0.53
N VAL A 422 17.70 -13.03 0.15
CA VAL A 422 18.36 -13.15 1.44
C VAL A 422 19.84 -13.26 1.15
N SER A 423 20.60 -12.18 1.38
CA SER A 423 22.06 -12.27 1.39
C SER A 423 22.48 -13.17 2.54
N LEU A 424 23.16 -14.28 2.23
CA LEU A 424 23.74 -15.17 3.22
C LEU A 424 25.16 -14.76 3.62
N GLU A 425 25.75 -13.79 2.90
CA GLU A 425 27.08 -13.27 3.18
C GLU A 425 26.99 -12.01 4.06
N ASP A 426 27.87 -11.96 5.06
CA ASP A 426 28.00 -10.81 5.95
C ASP A 426 28.55 -9.60 5.17
N PRO A 427 28.08 -8.37 5.49
CA PRO A 427 28.61 -7.18 4.86
C PRO A 427 30.10 -6.99 5.19
N PRO A 428 30.89 -6.38 4.27
CA PRO A 428 32.32 -6.16 4.49
C PRO A 428 32.63 -5.39 5.78
N LEU A 429 33.63 -5.84 6.54
CA LEU A 429 34.06 -5.21 7.80
C LEU A 429 34.29 -3.69 7.73
N PRO A 430 34.87 -3.12 6.65
CA PRO A 430 35.03 -1.66 6.56
C PRO A 430 33.69 -0.91 6.48
N ALA A 431 32.68 -1.50 5.84
CA ALA A 431 31.35 -0.91 5.76
C ALA A 431 30.65 -0.97 7.13
N LEU A 432 30.78 -2.09 7.84
CA LEU A 432 30.29 -2.24 9.22
C LEU A 432 30.91 -1.19 10.15
N ALA A 433 32.24 -1.10 10.20
CA ALA A 433 32.95 -0.15 11.05
C ALA A 433 32.61 1.31 10.73
N SER A 434 32.41 1.62 9.45
CA SER A 434 32.00 2.96 9.01
C SER A 434 30.61 3.34 9.53
N VAL A 435 29.63 2.44 9.37
CA VAL A 435 28.24 2.64 9.82
C VAL A 435 28.15 2.66 11.34
N GLU A 436 28.86 1.76 12.03
CA GLU A 436 28.91 1.71 13.50
C GLU A 436 29.44 3.03 14.08
N SER A 437 30.58 3.52 13.57
CA SER A 437 31.14 4.81 13.97
C SER A 437 30.19 5.99 13.71
N SER A 438 29.37 5.92 12.66
CA SER A 438 28.33 6.93 12.38
C SER A 438 27.15 6.83 13.36
N LEU A 439 26.73 5.63 13.76
CA LEU A 439 25.61 5.41 14.68
C LEU A 439 25.97 5.69 16.14
N ASP A 440 27.20 5.45 16.57
CA ASP A 440 27.66 5.72 17.94
C ASP A 440 27.66 7.21 18.30
N GLN A 441 27.60 8.09 17.30
CA GLN A 441 27.45 9.54 17.50
C GLN A 441 26.00 9.96 17.83
N LEU A 442 25.03 9.05 17.67
CA LEU A 442 23.62 9.32 17.92
C LEU A 442 23.24 9.02 19.37
N GLU A 443 22.39 9.87 19.94
CA GLU A 443 21.80 9.64 21.26
C GLU A 443 20.82 8.46 21.19
N LYS A 444 20.90 7.57 22.19
CA LYS A 444 20.03 6.39 22.31
C LYS A 444 18.92 6.70 23.31
N ASP A 445 17.75 7.05 22.78
CA ASP A 445 16.55 7.25 23.60
C ASP A 445 15.93 5.90 24.00
N PRO A 446 15.74 5.61 25.30
CA PRO A 446 15.10 4.37 25.74
C PRO A 446 13.60 4.35 25.45
N VAL A 447 12.97 5.53 25.32
CA VAL A 447 11.55 5.69 25.02
C VAL A 447 11.35 6.86 24.07
N PHE A 448 10.79 6.58 22.90
CA PHE A 448 10.46 7.61 21.93
C PHE A 448 9.30 8.50 22.41
N ASN A 449 9.52 9.82 22.47
CA ASN A 449 8.49 10.82 22.79
C ASN A 449 8.18 11.70 21.56
N PRO A 450 7.04 11.53 20.89
CA PRO A 450 6.71 12.30 19.68
C PRO A 450 6.53 13.81 19.94
N LEU A 451 6.28 14.24 21.19
CA LEU A 451 6.14 15.65 21.54
C LEU A 451 7.46 16.43 21.47
N GLY A 452 8.60 15.73 21.42
CA GLY A 452 9.91 16.33 21.22
C GLY A 452 10.20 16.73 19.77
N LEU A 453 9.36 16.30 18.81
CA LEU A 453 9.57 16.57 17.39
C LEU A 453 8.73 17.76 16.92
N ASP A 454 9.37 18.69 16.22
CA ASP A 454 8.69 19.75 15.47
C ASP A 454 8.77 19.47 13.97
N SER A 455 7.62 19.32 13.33
CA SER A 455 7.53 19.14 11.86
C SER A 455 7.50 20.47 11.10
N ASN A 456 7.61 21.60 11.80
CA ASN A 456 7.42 22.96 11.28
C ASN A 456 6.02 23.20 10.66
N LEU A 457 5.04 22.32 10.93
CA LEU A 457 3.70 22.40 10.36
C LEU A 457 3.02 23.75 10.64
N HIS A 458 3.09 24.23 11.88
CA HIS A 458 2.48 25.50 12.27
C HIS A 458 3.07 26.68 11.50
N SER A 459 4.39 26.69 11.32
CA SER A 459 5.10 27.70 10.52
C SER A 459 4.66 27.65 9.05
N HIS A 460 4.58 26.46 8.46
CA HIS A 460 4.11 26.28 7.09
C HIS A 460 2.66 26.77 6.90
N LEU A 461 1.74 26.36 7.78
CA LEU A 461 0.34 26.79 7.75
C LEU A 461 0.19 28.29 7.93
N ARG A 462 1.01 28.89 8.78
CA ARG A 462 1.04 30.35 8.99
C ARG A 462 1.44 31.09 7.71
N ILE A 463 2.52 30.66 7.05
CA ILE A 463 2.98 31.25 5.79
C ILE A 463 1.88 31.12 4.72
N LYS A 464 1.32 29.92 4.53
CA LYS A 464 0.27 29.67 3.54
C LYS A 464 -1.00 30.49 3.81
N GLY A 465 -1.45 30.55 5.07
CA GLY A 465 -2.63 31.31 5.48
C GLY A 465 -2.47 32.83 5.31
N LEU A 466 -1.25 33.36 5.49
CA LEU A 466 -0.93 34.76 5.24
C LEU A 466 -0.84 35.08 3.75
N LEU A 467 -0.25 34.20 2.92
CA LEU A 467 -0.16 34.36 1.46
C LEU A 467 -1.55 34.32 0.79
N THR A 468 -2.49 33.51 1.30
CA THR A 468 -3.87 33.49 0.80
C THR A 468 -4.68 34.75 1.14
N ARG A 469 -4.21 35.59 2.07
CA ARG A 469 -4.87 36.87 2.41
C ARG A 469 -4.36 38.05 1.59
N SER A 470 -3.18 37.99 0.98
CA SER A 470 -2.63 39.09 0.18
C SER A 470 -3.12 39.12 -1.27
N SER A 471 -3.92 38.13 -1.70
CA SER A 471 -4.41 37.99 -3.08
C SER A 471 -5.88 38.36 -3.28
N GLN A 472 -6.55 38.96 -2.27
CA GLN A 472 -7.84 39.63 -2.48
C GLN A 472 -7.65 41.16 -2.56
N PRO A 473 -7.66 41.78 -3.76
CA PRO A 473 -7.78 43.22 -3.86
C PRO A 473 -9.20 43.64 -3.51
N PHE A 474 -9.39 44.08 -2.27
CA PHE A 474 -10.53 44.91 -1.90
C PHE A 474 -10.36 46.30 -2.55
N GLY A 475 -11.23 46.63 -3.51
CA GLY A 475 -11.53 48.00 -3.90
C GLY A 475 -10.85 48.50 -5.19
N ALA A 476 -11.52 48.28 -6.32
CA ALA A 476 -11.40 49.15 -7.49
C ALA A 476 -12.79 49.34 -8.11
N HIS A 477 -13.52 50.35 -7.63
CA HIS A 477 -14.62 50.98 -8.37
C HIS A 477 -14.17 52.40 -8.73
N GLY A 478 -13.90 52.60 -10.02
CA GLY A 478 -13.45 53.87 -10.57
C GLY A 478 -13.68 53.94 -12.09
N GLN A 479 -14.89 54.35 -12.47
CA GLN A 479 -15.24 55.17 -13.64
C GLN A 479 -14.99 54.63 -15.08
N GLY A 480 -16.11 54.35 -15.77
CA GLY A 480 -16.54 55.19 -16.90
C GLY A 480 -16.34 54.66 -18.33
N ARG A 481 -17.44 54.28 -18.99
CA ARG A 481 -17.96 54.89 -20.25
C ARG A 481 -19.15 54.08 -20.77
N GLY A 482 -20.30 54.75 -20.88
CA GLY A 482 -21.56 54.15 -21.29
C GLY A 482 -21.81 54.09 -22.80
N HIS A 483 -22.92 53.44 -23.16
CA HIS A 483 -23.67 53.72 -24.37
C HIS A 483 -25.18 53.72 -24.08
N ARG A 484 -25.83 54.74 -24.65
CA ARG A 484 -27.22 55.21 -24.44
C ARG A 484 -28.26 54.38 -25.20
N ARG A 485 -29.51 54.38 -24.68
CA ARG A 485 -30.83 54.71 -25.33
C ARG A 485 -31.94 54.03 -24.50
N GLY A 486 -33.12 54.57 -24.25
CA GLY A 486 -33.82 55.77 -24.71
C GLY A 486 -35.04 56.05 -23.80
N ALA A 487 -35.64 57.22 -24.00
CA ALA A 487 -36.55 57.93 -23.10
C ALA A 487 -38.01 57.42 -23.06
N SER A 488 -38.76 57.75 -21.99
CA SER A 488 -40.04 58.49 -22.04
C SER A 488 -40.70 58.74 -20.67
N ARG A 489 -40.57 59.99 -20.22
CA ARG A 489 -41.47 60.92 -19.48
C ARG A 489 -42.37 60.53 -18.25
N PRO A 490 -42.73 61.53 -17.40
CA PRO A 490 -43.18 61.38 -16.00
C PRO A 490 -44.62 61.89 -15.72
N GLN A 491 -45.12 61.66 -14.49
CA GLN A 491 -45.96 62.58 -13.67
C GLN A 491 -46.13 62.00 -12.25
N GLU A 492 -45.57 62.62 -11.20
CA GLU A 492 -46.14 63.66 -10.31
C GLU A 492 -46.90 63.09 -9.09
N GLY A 493 -46.42 63.43 -7.88
CA GLY A 493 -47.13 63.23 -6.60
C GLY A 493 -46.21 62.94 -5.39
N SER A 494 -45.80 64.01 -4.69
CA SER A 494 -45.28 64.18 -3.30
C SER A 494 -45.26 62.94 -2.35
N THR A 495 -44.28 62.71 -1.46
CA THR A 495 -43.66 63.62 -0.45
C THR A 495 -42.46 62.93 0.26
N GLN A 496 -41.37 63.68 0.55
CA GLN A 496 -40.41 63.60 1.70
C GLN A 496 -40.27 62.28 2.52
N ARG A 497 -39.10 61.72 2.89
CA ARG A 497 -37.87 62.31 3.50
C ARG A 497 -36.76 61.23 3.72
N GLN A 498 -35.49 61.63 3.54
CA GLN A 498 -34.24 61.22 4.25
C GLN A 498 -33.87 59.74 4.51
N GLY A 499 -32.93 59.24 3.68
CA GLY A 499 -31.55 58.88 4.07
C GLY A 499 -31.27 57.83 5.15
N ARG A 500 -30.63 56.71 4.77
CA ARG A 500 -29.24 56.37 5.15
C ARG A 500 -28.83 54.97 4.70
N GLN A 501 -27.58 54.92 4.23
CA GLN A 501 -26.73 53.77 3.90
C GLN A 501 -26.90 52.54 4.80
N THR A 502 -27.12 51.39 4.17
CA THR A 502 -26.98 50.05 4.76
C THR A 502 -25.54 49.56 4.61
N GLN A 503 -24.76 49.63 5.68
CA GLN A 503 -23.52 48.85 5.83
C GLN A 503 -23.86 47.51 6.49
N SER A 504 -23.77 46.42 5.73
CA SER A 504 -23.90 45.05 6.25
C SER A 504 -22.57 44.64 6.91
N ARG A 505 -22.50 44.74 8.24
CA ARG A 505 -21.55 43.99 9.08
C ARG A 505 -22.27 42.75 9.59
N VAL A 506 -21.91 41.57 9.08
CA VAL A 506 -22.35 40.29 9.64
C VAL A 506 -21.58 40.06 10.94
N ARG A 507 -22.24 40.32 12.07
CA ARG A 507 -21.76 40.04 13.43
C ARG A 507 -22.17 38.61 13.79
N ALA A 508 -21.21 37.76 14.14
CA ALA A 508 -21.51 36.47 14.75
C ALA A 508 -22.15 36.72 16.13
N THR A 509 -23.44 36.42 16.27
CA THR A 509 -24.17 36.49 17.53
C THR A 509 -24.05 35.16 18.28
N VAL A 510 -23.22 35.13 19.32
CA VAL A 510 -23.37 34.18 20.43
C VAL A 510 -24.05 34.94 21.57
N ALA A 511 -25.13 34.39 22.13
CA ALA A 511 -25.85 35.00 23.24
C ALA A 511 -24.98 35.01 24.51
N PRO A 512 -24.85 36.15 25.22
CA PRO A 512 -24.17 36.18 26.51
C PRO A 512 -25.09 35.62 27.61
N LEU A 513 -24.55 34.76 28.47
CA LEU A 513 -25.19 34.34 29.72
C LEU A 513 -25.35 35.55 30.67
N PRO A 514 -26.43 35.64 31.45
CA PRO A 514 -26.68 36.79 32.33
C PRO A 514 -25.69 36.82 33.49
N SER A 515 -24.94 37.92 33.59
CA SER A 515 -24.05 38.24 34.70
C SER A 515 -24.84 38.85 35.87
N ILE A 516 -24.78 38.22 37.03
CA ILE A 516 -25.28 38.77 38.31
C ILE A 516 -24.20 39.73 38.86
N PRO A 517 -24.56 40.93 39.37
CA PRO A 517 -23.58 41.89 39.87
C PRO A 517 -22.97 41.43 41.21
N LEU A 518 -21.65 41.47 41.27
CA LEU A 518 -20.83 41.14 42.43
C LEU A 518 -20.90 42.30 43.45
N ASN A 519 -21.35 42.02 44.68
CA ASN A 519 -21.06 42.89 45.81
C ASN A 519 -20.71 42.10 47.07
N LYS A 520 -19.53 42.43 47.62
CA LYS A 520 -18.98 42.11 48.95
C LYS A 520 -18.53 40.66 49.22
N MET A 521 -17.21 40.43 49.19
CA MET A 521 -16.35 39.87 50.29
C MET A 521 -15.02 39.29 49.75
N PRO A 522 -13.97 39.10 50.59
CA PRO A 522 -12.62 39.63 50.34
C PRO A 522 -11.70 38.73 49.49
N ARG A 523 -10.75 39.39 48.82
CA ARG A 523 -9.63 38.77 48.08
C ARG A 523 -8.81 37.85 48.99
N ARG A 524 -8.82 36.55 48.70
CA ARG A 524 -7.66 35.69 49.00
C ARG A 524 -6.69 35.79 47.82
N LEU A 525 -5.47 36.20 48.12
CA LEU A 525 -4.35 36.22 47.19
C LEU A 525 -3.95 34.77 46.90
N VAL A 526 -4.23 34.26 45.70
CA VAL A 526 -3.62 33.01 45.22
C VAL A 526 -2.40 33.41 44.41
N THR A 527 -1.25 33.39 45.07
CA THR A 527 0.06 33.45 44.43
C THR A 527 0.27 32.17 43.63
N LEU A 528 0.37 32.29 42.31
CA LEU A 528 0.94 31.24 41.46
C LEU A 528 2.41 31.12 41.83
N SER A 529 2.72 30.17 42.71
CA SER A 529 4.08 29.74 42.97
C SER A 529 4.56 28.94 41.76
N HIS A 530 5.68 29.39 41.17
CA HIS A 530 6.45 28.60 40.22
C HIS A 530 6.99 27.35 40.94
N SER A 531 6.31 26.22 40.80
CA SER A 531 6.88 24.92 41.18
C SER A 531 7.75 24.40 40.04
N ARG A 532 9.02 24.14 40.36
CA ARG A 532 10.02 23.45 39.52
C ARG A 532 9.45 22.17 38.88
N PRO A 533 9.98 21.74 37.71
CA PRO A 533 9.58 20.49 37.09
C PRO A 533 9.87 19.32 38.05
N CYS A 534 8.85 18.52 38.35
CA CYS A 534 9.02 17.23 39.01
C CYS A 534 9.88 16.33 38.12
N ALA A 535 10.94 15.78 38.69
CA ALA A 535 11.71 14.69 38.11
C ALA A 535 10.78 13.48 37.83
N PRO A 536 11.05 12.70 36.78
CA PRO A 536 10.31 11.47 36.54
C PRO A 536 10.60 10.48 37.67
N ALA A 537 9.55 9.82 38.16
CA ALA A 537 9.65 8.77 39.16
C ALA A 537 10.57 7.66 38.66
N LEU A 538 11.66 7.44 39.40
CA LEU A 538 12.53 6.28 39.29
C LEU A 538 11.69 5.02 39.53
N PHE A 539 11.59 4.16 38.52
CA PHE A 539 11.19 2.78 38.66
C PHE A 539 12.44 1.90 38.52
N PHE A 540 12.55 0.93 39.44
CA PHE A 540 13.53 -0.15 39.56
C PHE A 540 14.95 0.22 39.98
N GLN A 541 15.16 0.12 41.30
CA GLN A 541 16.41 -0.34 41.89
C GLN A 541 16.27 -1.87 42.04
N ASP A 542 16.64 -2.61 40.99
CA ASP A 542 16.99 -4.02 41.14
C ASP A 542 18.43 -4.06 41.64
N ASN A 543 18.61 -4.58 42.86
CA ASN A 543 19.90 -4.97 43.39
C ASN A 543 20.45 -6.10 42.52
N TYR A 544 21.40 -5.78 41.65
CA TYR A 544 22.39 -6.74 41.19
C TYR A 544 23.62 -6.56 42.09
N GLU A 545 23.84 -7.54 42.99
CA GLU A 545 25.17 -7.80 43.52
C GLU A 545 25.99 -8.37 42.36
N GLU A 546 27.02 -7.63 41.92
CA GLU A 546 28.04 -8.13 41.01
C GLU A 546 29.35 -8.22 41.79
N GLU A 547 29.73 -9.48 42.00
CA GLU A 547 31.08 -10.05 42.11
C GLU A 547 32.08 -9.51 43.15
N ASP A 548 32.72 -10.46 43.84
CA ASP A 548 34.17 -10.54 43.71
C ASP A 548 34.65 -12.02 43.72
N PRO A 549 35.77 -12.31 43.03
CA PRO A 549 36.23 -13.63 42.67
C PRO A 549 37.24 -14.23 43.68
N LEU A 550 37.69 -15.44 43.34
CA LEU A 550 39.00 -16.07 43.64
C LEU A 550 39.05 -17.22 44.66
N MET A 551 39.55 -18.34 44.09
CA MET A 551 40.66 -19.19 44.58
C MET A 551 40.32 -20.55 45.21
N ILE A 552 40.83 -21.58 44.51
CA ILE A 552 41.52 -22.80 45.02
C ILE A 552 40.58 -23.77 45.77
N GLN A 553 40.35 -25.00 45.31
CA GLN A 553 41.33 -26.07 45.08
C GLN A 553 40.71 -27.21 44.27
#